data_AF-A0A329W2L2-F1
#
_entry.id   AF-A0A329W2L2-F1
#
_cell.length_a   1.000
_cell.length_b   1.000
_cell.length_c   1.000
_cell.angle_alpha   90.00
_cell.angle_beta   90.00
_cell.angle_gamma   90.00
#
_symmetry.space_group_name_H-M   'P 1'
#
loop_
_entity.id
_entity.type
_entity.pdbx_description
1 polymer ?
#
loop_
_entity_poly.entity_id
_entity_poly.type
_entity_poly.pdbx_seq_one_letter_code
_entity_poly.pdbx_strand_id
1 'polypeptide(L)'
;MEIFNKEITMPSKDYGLVDKIFNENFKEMHVETITVKIAPSGTKYTNATGDVSKSTFGHVWVEFQGESIGCLGDNKQVGGVENISFRDSIAYDKSKISSVTYPIYSESVVNNMKSYISDLKNGNFYDFKPNYNLLTNNCIDFVNSILRVSHYDNDKNGIDFIQELRGMSPNAVLDNLEEVVEDQKNTETPLIIDLTGDGIITIAENGSIYFDHDNDGIVESSGWIEANNAFLVWDKNGDGKINNGNELFGNNFILKNGNKSENGFVALADLDDNCDGIFDQNDSLWNSLELWIDANKDGITDDGELYKLSESGISAINLTYKENGFKDINGNIHGLESSVLWNNGNTTKIVDVFFTVDQNMQMASLNSNIDIIGVNDTFSEIIL
;
A
#
# COMPACT_ATOMS: atom_id res chain seq x y z
N MET A 1 31.31 -1.98 17.47
CA MET A 1 31.01 -3.20 16.69
C MET A 1 30.10 -4.08 17.54
N GLU A 2 28.94 -3.54 17.92
CA GLU A 2 28.05 -4.12 18.94
C GLU A 2 26.60 -3.65 18.71
N ILE A 3 26.20 -3.54 17.43
CA ILE A 3 24.85 -3.06 17.03
C ILE A 3 24.03 -4.20 16.38
N PHE A 4 24.58 -5.41 16.19
CA PHE A 4 23.92 -6.46 15.38
C PHE A 4 23.28 -7.63 16.17
N ASN A 5 23.17 -7.57 17.51
CA ASN A 5 22.71 -8.71 18.32
C ASN A 5 21.38 -8.50 19.06
N LYS A 6 20.38 -7.86 18.43
CA LYS A 6 19.01 -8.05 18.89
C LYS A 6 18.45 -9.26 18.13
N GLU A 7 18.32 -10.42 18.80
CA GLU A 7 17.46 -11.49 18.29
C GLU A 7 16.04 -10.92 18.27
N ILE A 8 15.63 -10.41 17.12
CA ILE A 8 14.28 -9.93 16.91
C ILE A 8 13.40 -11.17 16.75
N THR A 9 12.57 -11.44 17.76
CA THR A 9 11.51 -12.45 17.70
C THR A 9 10.28 -11.87 16.99
N MET A 10 10.43 -11.47 15.72
CA MET A 10 9.27 -11.16 14.89
C MET A 10 8.65 -12.47 14.40
N PRO A 11 7.33 -12.66 14.54
CA PRO A 11 6.65 -13.77 13.90
C PRO A 11 6.71 -13.62 12.38
N SER A 12 6.74 -14.73 11.64
CA SER A 12 6.61 -14.71 10.18
C SER A 12 5.29 -14.03 9.78
N LYS A 13 5.37 -13.07 8.85
CA LYS A 13 4.21 -12.38 8.27
C LYS A 13 4.41 -12.22 6.76
N ASP A 14 3.36 -12.47 5.96
CA ASP A 14 3.33 -12.00 4.56
C ASP A 14 2.67 -10.62 4.51
N TYR A 15 3.39 -9.65 3.97
CA TYR A 15 2.90 -8.29 3.74
C TYR A 15 2.39 -8.11 2.31
N GLY A 16 2.41 -9.16 1.48
CA GLY A 16 2.03 -9.11 0.07
C GLY A 16 0.52 -9.14 -0.22
N LEU A 17 0.23 -9.14 -1.52
CA LEU A 17 -1.13 -9.06 -2.08
C LEU A 17 -1.80 -10.42 -2.36
N VAL A 18 -1.06 -11.54 -2.37
CA VAL A 18 -1.52 -12.77 -3.05
C VAL A 18 -1.89 -13.90 -2.09
N ASP A 19 -1.39 -13.90 -0.85
CA ASP A 19 -1.71 -14.95 0.14
C ASP A 19 -3.10 -14.81 0.79
N LYS A 20 -3.89 -13.81 0.39
CA LYS A 20 -5.24 -13.55 0.92
C LYS A 20 -6.28 -13.76 -0.19
N ILE A 21 -6.90 -14.95 -0.20
CA ILE A 21 -8.10 -15.34 -0.96
C ILE A 21 -8.05 -15.07 -2.49
N PHE A 22 -7.73 -16.12 -3.25
CA PHE A 22 -7.87 -16.15 -4.71
C PHE A 22 -9.34 -15.89 -5.13
N ASN A 23 -9.65 -14.70 -5.63
CA ASN A 23 -10.91 -14.41 -6.31
C ASN A 23 -10.81 -14.79 -7.80
N GLU A 24 -11.81 -15.49 -8.34
CA GLU A 24 -11.85 -15.92 -9.74
C GLU A 24 -11.90 -14.77 -10.76
N ASN A 25 -12.51 -13.63 -10.42
CA ASN A 25 -12.57 -12.45 -11.30
C ASN A 25 -11.19 -11.76 -11.44
N PHE A 26 -10.29 -11.93 -10.45
CA PHE A 26 -8.93 -11.36 -10.45
C PHE A 26 -7.85 -12.41 -10.77
N LYS A 27 -8.26 -13.66 -11.06
CA LYS A 27 -7.37 -14.81 -11.29
C LYS A 27 -6.48 -14.66 -12.53
N GLU A 28 -6.91 -13.86 -13.50
CA GLU A 28 -6.16 -13.55 -14.72
C GLU A 28 -5.54 -12.15 -14.70
N MET A 29 -5.67 -11.40 -13.59
CA MET A 29 -5.24 -10.00 -13.59
C MET A 29 -3.73 -9.85 -13.65
N HIS A 30 -3.00 -10.69 -12.95
CA HIS A 30 -1.55 -10.69 -13.01
C HIS A 30 -1.06 -11.89 -13.82
N VAL A 31 0.05 -11.68 -14.53
CA VAL A 31 0.70 -12.68 -15.36
C VAL A 31 1.59 -13.61 -14.52
N GLU A 32 2.19 -13.06 -13.47
CA GLU A 32 3.14 -13.77 -12.62
C GLU A 32 3.22 -13.11 -11.23
N THR A 33 3.88 -13.76 -10.27
CA THR A 33 4.22 -13.15 -8.98
C THR A 33 5.71 -13.20 -8.71
N ILE A 34 6.19 -12.21 -7.97
CA ILE A 34 7.52 -12.19 -7.39
C ILE A 34 7.39 -12.03 -5.88
N THR A 35 8.02 -12.93 -5.12
CA THR A 35 7.95 -12.90 -3.65
C THR A 35 9.32 -12.62 -3.06
N VAL A 36 9.45 -11.53 -2.33
CA VAL A 36 10.63 -11.27 -1.51
C VAL A 36 10.49 -12.07 -0.21
N LYS A 37 11.54 -12.78 0.18
CA LYS A 37 11.62 -13.51 1.45
C LYS A 37 12.71 -12.91 2.32
N ILE A 38 12.41 -12.68 3.60
CA ILE A 38 13.28 -11.99 4.54
C ILE A 38 13.48 -12.88 5.77
N ALA A 39 14.72 -13.35 5.96
CA ALA A 39 15.16 -14.06 7.15
C ALA A 39 15.93 -13.09 8.06
N PRO A 40 15.47 -12.82 9.30
CA PRO A 40 16.23 -12.02 10.25
C PRO A 40 17.53 -12.72 10.67
N SER A 41 18.45 -11.95 11.26
CA SER A 41 19.62 -12.49 11.94
C SER A 41 19.23 -13.52 13.00
N GLY A 42 20.05 -14.56 13.14
CA GLY A 42 19.83 -15.69 14.03
C GLY A 42 18.95 -16.80 13.45
N THR A 43 18.35 -16.59 12.27
CA THR A 43 17.51 -17.61 11.62
C THR A 43 18.32 -18.86 11.30
N LYS A 44 17.76 -20.02 11.66
CA LYS A 44 18.38 -21.31 11.37
C LYS A 44 18.30 -21.62 9.89
N TYR A 45 19.37 -22.19 9.35
CA TYR A 45 19.37 -22.74 8.00
C TYR A 45 20.13 -24.07 7.94
N THR A 46 19.79 -24.89 6.96
CA THR A 46 20.48 -26.15 6.65
C THR A 46 21.24 -25.99 5.33
N ASN A 47 22.56 -26.16 5.36
CA ASN A 47 23.40 -26.01 4.17
C ASN A 47 23.27 -27.22 3.21
N ALA A 48 24.02 -27.20 2.11
CA ALA A 48 23.98 -28.26 1.11
C ALA A 48 24.42 -29.65 1.62
N THR A 49 25.30 -29.69 2.62
CA THR A 49 25.81 -30.92 3.26
C THR A 49 24.90 -31.46 4.37
N GLY A 50 23.83 -30.72 4.73
CA GLY A 50 22.88 -31.10 5.77
C GLY A 50 23.21 -30.55 7.16
N ASP A 51 24.26 -29.73 7.28
CA ASP A 51 24.62 -29.12 8.55
C ASP A 51 23.70 -27.94 8.87
N VAL A 52 23.22 -27.91 10.11
CA VAL A 52 22.36 -26.83 10.61
C VAL A 52 23.20 -25.77 11.30
N SER A 53 23.01 -24.51 10.91
CA SER A 53 23.66 -23.35 11.50
C SER A 53 22.67 -22.19 11.67
N LYS A 54 23.14 -21.04 12.16
CA LYS A 54 22.38 -19.78 12.23
C LYS A 54 23.03 -18.74 11.31
N SER A 55 22.23 -18.01 10.54
CA SER A 55 22.73 -16.86 9.77
C SER A 55 22.97 -15.69 10.71
N THR A 56 24.21 -15.20 10.81
CA THR A 56 24.55 -14.08 11.71
C THR A 56 24.10 -12.73 11.19
N PHE A 57 23.94 -12.58 9.87
CA PHE A 57 23.46 -11.35 9.25
C PHE A 57 21.95 -11.40 8.96
N GLY A 58 21.39 -12.60 8.82
CA GLY A 58 20.11 -12.82 8.15
C GLY A 58 20.31 -13.02 6.65
N HIS A 59 19.23 -13.05 5.89
CA HIS A 59 19.28 -13.15 4.42
C HIS A 59 18.01 -12.58 3.79
N VAL A 60 18.13 -12.11 2.56
CA VAL A 60 16.99 -11.74 1.71
C VAL A 60 17.19 -12.41 0.35
N TRP A 61 16.11 -12.98 -0.19
CA TRP A 61 16.10 -13.57 -1.52
C TRP A 61 14.73 -13.38 -2.17
N VAL A 62 14.65 -13.74 -3.46
CA VAL A 62 13.40 -13.71 -4.23
C VAL A 62 12.95 -15.13 -4.53
N GLU A 63 11.64 -15.37 -4.52
CA GLU A 63 11.01 -16.46 -5.24
C GLU A 63 10.34 -15.92 -6.51
N PHE A 64 10.68 -16.48 -7.67
CA PHE A 64 10.10 -16.10 -8.95
C PHE A 64 9.99 -17.35 -9.83
N GLN A 65 8.81 -17.59 -10.40
CA GLN A 65 8.49 -18.79 -11.19
C GLN A 65 8.80 -20.12 -10.48
N GLY A 66 8.59 -20.16 -9.16
CA GLY A 66 8.85 -21.33 -8.33
C GLY A 66 10.33 -21.58 -7.99
N GLU A 67 11.24 -20.72 -8.44
CA GLU A 67 12.66 -20.79 -8.10
C GLU A 67 13.00 -19.83 -6.96
N SER A 68 13.77 -20.30 -5.98
CA SER A 68 14.42 -19.47 -4.96
C SER A 68 15.69 -18.88 -5.58
N ILE A 69 15.93 -17.58 -5.46
CA ILE A 69 17.06 -16.87 -6.08
C ILE A 69 17.64 -15.88 -5.07
N GLY A 70 18.82 -16.18 -4.54
CA GLY A 70 19.55 -15.32 -3.61
C GLY A 70 21.04 -15.25 -3.92
N CYS A 71 21.76 -14.32 -3.29
CA CYS A 71 23.21 -14.17 -3.44
C CYS A 71 23.90 -14.29 -2.09
N LEU A 72 24.28 -15.50 -1.71
CA LEU A 72 25.04 -15.82 -0.50
C LEU A 72 25.65 -17.22 -0.64
N GLY A 73 26.97 -17.33 -0.39
CA GLY A 73 27.68 -18.62 -0.46
C GLY A 73 27.25 -19.59 0.63
N ASP A 74 27.71 -20.84 0.56
CA ASP A 74 27.27 -21.91 1.47
C ASP A 74 27.51 -21.63 2.96
N ASN A 75 28.52 -20.81 3.30
CA ASN A 75 28.81 -20.41 4.67
C ASN A 75 27.98 -19.20 5.15
N LYS A 76 27.18 -18.60 4.27
CA LYS A 76 26.29 -17.44 4.49
C LYS A 76 26.99 -16.23 5.15
N GLN A 77 28.31 -16.10 4.95
CA GLN A 77 29.15 -15.01 5.48
C GLN A 77 29.90 -14.25 4.38
N VAL A 78 30.18 -14.91 3.25
CA VAL A 78 30.84 -14.33 2.08
C VAL A 78 30.02 -14.71 0.84
N GLY A 79 29.82 -13.76 -0.07
CA GLY A 79 29.15 -13.99 -1.36
C GLY A 79 30.06 -13.68 -2.54
N GLY A 80 29.50 -13.65 -3.73
CA GLY A 80 30.20 -13.38 -4.99
C GLY A 80 29.46 -14.00 -6.17
N VAL A 81 29.92 -13.77 -7.39
CA VAL A 81 29.28 -14.28 -8.63
C VAL A 81 29.05 -15.78 -8.65
N GLU A 82 29.93 -16.56 -8.02
CA GLU A 82 29.83 -18.02 -7.93
C GLU A 82 28.88 -18.50 -6.82
N ASN A 83 28.26 -17.58 -6.08
CA ASN A 83 27.49 -17.84 -4.86
C ASN A 83 26.00 -17.48 -5.00
N ILE A 84 25.46 -17.48 -6.23
CA ILE A 84 24.01 -17.44 -6.41
C ILE A 84 23.43 -18.75 -5.87
N SER A 85 22.51 -18.62 -4.92
CA SER A 85 21.87 -19.74 -4.25
C SER A 85 20.46 -19.95 -4.79
N PHE A 86 20.12 -21.22 -5.04
CA PHE A 86 18.79 -21.63 -5.50
C PHE A 86 18.01 -22.46 -4.47
N ARG A 87 18.46 -22.41 -3.22
CA ARG A 87 18.00 -23.30 -2.15
C ARG A 87 17.55 -22.56 -0.91
N ASP A 88 17.58 -21.23 -0.89
CA ASP A 88 17.35 -20.45 0.34
C ASP A 88 15.96 -20.77 0.94
N SER A 89 14.92 -20.90 0.11
CA SER A 89 13.55 -21.26 0.55
C SER A 89 13.40 -22.65 1.16
N ILE A 90 14.28 -23.59 0.82
CA ILE A 90 14.30 -24.95 1.39
C ILE A 90 15.25 -25.01 2.59
N ALA A 91 16.30 -24.19 2.57
CA ALA A 91 17.36 -24.19 3.58
C ALA A 91 16.92 -23.52 4.89
N TYR A 92 16.22 -22.38 4.81
CA TYR A 92 15.86 -21.57 5.98
C TYR A 92 14.60 -22.07 6.70
N ASP A 93 14.58 -21.87 8.02
CA ASP A 93 13.41 -22.14 8.87
C ASP A 93 12.23 -21.23 8.50
N LYS A 94 11.26 -21.79 7.78
CA LYS A 94 10.08 -21.09 7.27
C LYS A 94 9.27 -20.36 8.35
N SER A 95 9.31 -20.82 9.60
CA SER A 95 8.56 -20.19 10.71
C SER A 95 9.11 -18.82 11.12
N LYS A 96 10.28 -18.44 10.59
CA LYS A 96 10.96 -17.17 10.84
C LYS A 96 11.07 -16.28 9.61
N ILE A 97 10.45 -16.70 8.50
CA ILE A 97 10.53 -15.96 7.24
C ILE A 97 9.30 -15.09 7.11
N SER A 98 9.53 -13.79 7.00
CA SER A 98 8.51 -12.86 6.51
C SER A 98 8.65 -12.71 5.01
N SER A 99 7.58 -12.31 4.33
CA SER A 99 7.58 -12.14 2.89
C SER A 99 6.82 -10.90 2.45
N VAL A 100 7.10 -10.50 1.21
CA VAL A 100 6.28 -9.54 0.49
C VAL A 100 6.07 -10.07 -0.92
N THR A 101 4.83 -10.42 -1.24
CA THR A 101 4.42 -10.94 -2.55
C THR A 101 3.84 -9.83 -3.42
N TYR A 102 4.43 -9.62 -4.59
CA TYR A 102 4.00 -8.64 -5.57
C TYR A 102 3.41 -9.33 -6.82
N PRO A 103 2.19 -9.00 -7.23
CA PRO A 103 1.67 -9.36 -8.55
C PRO A 103 2.41 -8.56 -9.63
N ILE A 104 2.68 -9.21 -10.76
CA ILE A 104 3.23 -8.59 -11.97
C ILE A 104 2.19 -8.74 -13.09
N TYR A 105 1.70 -7.62 -13.59
CA TYR A 105 0.63 -7.49 -14.58
C TYR A 105 1.16 -7.47 -16.02
N SER A 106 2.41 -7.03 -16.25
CA SER A 106 2.95 -6.87 -17.61
C SER A 106 3.84 -8.04 -18.03
N GLU A 107 3.52 -8.66 -19.17
CA GLU A 107 4.38 -9.69 -19.78
C GLU A 107 5.80 -9.18 -20.08
N SER A 108 5.93 -7.90 -20.48
CA SER A 108 7.22 -7.25 -20.73
C SER A 108 8.08 -7.25 -19.46
N VAL A 109 7.53 -6.83 -18.33
CA VAL A 109 8.23 -6.82 -17.02
C VAL A 109 8.61 -8.25 -16.61
N VAL A 110 7.71 -9.22 -16.75
CA VAL A 110 8.01 -10.64 -16.50
C VAL A 110 9.19 -11.13 -17.36
N ASN A 111 9.20 -10.80 -18.64
CA ASN A 111 10.26 -11.20 -19.57
C ASN A 111 11.59 -10.50 -19.27
N ASN A 112 11.55 -9.23 -18.87
CA ASN A 112 12.73 -8.49 -18.43
C ASN A 112 13.33 -9.11 -17.16
N MET A 113 12.50 -9.45 -16.18
CA MET A 113 12.95 -10.13 -14.95
C MET A 113 13.57 -11.50 -15.27
N LYS A 114 12.94 -12.29 -16.15
CA LYS A 114 13.49 -13.57 -16.62
C LYS A 114 14.87 -13.39 -17.27
N SER A 115 15.01 -12.42 -18.17
CA SER A 115 16.28 -12.13 -18.85
C SER A 115 17.35 -11.74 -17.85
N TYR A 116 17.03 -10.82 -16.94
CA TYR A 116 17.97 -10.36 -15.92
C TYR A 116 18.42 -11.49 -14.99
N ILE A 117 17.50 -12.32 -14.50
CA ILE A 117 17.83 -13.49 -13.68
C ILE A 117 18.69 -14.49 -14.46
N SER A 118 18.41 -14.70 -15.75
CA SER A 118 19.22 -15.54 -16.63
C SER A 118 20.65 -14.99 -16.80
N ASP A 119 20.80 -13.68 -16.93
CA ASP A 119 22.11 -13.03 -17.00
C ASP A 119 22.90 -13.19 -15.70
N LEU A 120 22.26 -12.96 -14.55
CA LEU A 120 22.85 -13.21 -13.24
C LEU A 120 23.35 -14.65 -13.12
N LYS A 121 22.54 -15.64 -13.52
CA LYS A 121 22.90 -17.07 -13.53
C LYS A 121 24.12 -17.39 -14.39
N ASN A 122 24.32 -16.64 -15.47
CA ASN A 122 25.46 -16.81 -16.38
C ASN A 122 26.69 -15.98 -15.97
N GLY A 123 26.62 -15.27 -14.84
CA GLY A 123 27.70 -14.44 -14.34
C GLY A 123 27.78 -13.06 -15.00
N ASN A 124 26.74 -12.63 -15.71
CA ASN A 124 26.63 -11.30 -16.32
C ASN A 124 25.91 -10.36 -15.35
N PHE A 125 26.63 -9.39 -14.80
CA PHE A 125 26.09 -8.45 -13.82
C PHE A 125 26.09 -7.02 -14.39
N TYR A 126 24.91 -6.40 -14.44
CA TYR A 126 24.73 -5.04 -14.90
C TYR A 126 24.45 -4.09 -13.72
N ASP A 127 23.32 -4.28 -13.05
CA ASP A 127 22.85 -3.42 -11.94
C ASP A 127 23.23 -3.93 -10.53
N PHE A 128 23.95 -5.04 -10.45
CA PHE A 128 24.50 -5.58 -9.22
C PHE A 128 26.02 -5.70 -9.34
N LYS A 129 26.78 -5.45 -8.27
CA LYS A 129 28.23 -5.65 -8.33
C LYS A 129 28.55 -7.13 -8.10
N PRO A 130 29.48 -7.73 -8.87
CA PRO A 130 29.83 -9.13 -8.72
C PRO A 130 30.46 -9.49 -7.36
N ASN A 131 31.03 -8.51 -6.66
CA ASN A 131 31.74 -8.69 -5.40
C ASN A 131 30.82 -8.44 -4.21
N TYR A 132 30.35 -9.50 -3.56
CA TYR A 132 29.51 -9.38 -2.37
C TYR A 132 30.29 -8.81 -1.18
N ASN A 133 29.66 -7.88 -0.47
CA ASN A 133 30.15 -7.31 0.77
C ASN A 133 28.97 -6.97 1.67
N LEU A 134 28.96 -7.48 2.91
CA LEU A 134 27.85 -7.26 3.84
C LEU A 134 27.48 -5.79 4.07
N LEU A 135 28.44 -4.87 3.94
CA LEU A 135 28.24 -3.44 4.21
C LEU A 135 27.92 -2.62 2.96
N THR A 136 28.38 -3.04 1.78
CA THR A 136 28.37 -2.20 0.58
C THR A 136 27.77 -2.83 -0.67
N ASN A 137 27.50 -4.14 -0.65
CA ASN A 137 26.90 -4.89 -1.76
C ASN A 137 26.42 -6.27 -1.26
N ASN A 138 25.29 -6.31 -0.55
CA ASN A 138 24.81 -7.47 0.18
C ASN A 138 23.55 -8.10 -0.46
N CYS A 139 22.90 -9.03 0.25
CA CYS A 139 21.71 -9.73 -0.24
C CYS A 139 20.51 -8.80 -0.54
N ILE A 140 20.43 -7.64 0.13
CA ILE A 140 19.41 -6.62 -0.11
C ILE A 140 19.70 -5.90 -1.41
N ASP A 141 20.96 -5.50 -1.65
CA ASP A 141 21.37 -4.89 -2.92
C ASP A 141 21.13 -5.82 -4.10
N PHE A 142 21.36 -7.13 -3.91
CA PHE A 142 21.05 -8.16 -4.91
C PHE A 142 19.56 -8.27 -5.21
N VAL A 143 18.71 -8.32 -4.18
CA VAL A 143 17.25 -8.35 -4.38
C VAL A 143 16.76 -7.05 -5.02
N ASN A 144 17.25 -5.90 -4.56
CA ASN A 144 16.91 -4.60 -5.13
C ASN A 144 17.31 -4.47 -6.60
N SER A 145 18.40 -5.12 -7.03
CA SER A 145 18.77 -5.12 -8.45
C SER A 145 17.78 -5.89 -9.32
N ILE A 146 17.15 -6.96 -8.77
CA ILE A 146 16.05 -7.69 -9.44
C ILE A 146 14.76 -6.85 -9.41
N LEU A 147 14.40 -6.26 -8.27
CA LEU A 147 13.19 -5.45 -8.15
C LEU A 147 13.23 -4.22 -9.06
N ARG A 148 14.41 -3.58 -9.22
CA ARG A 148 14.62 -2.43 -10.11
C ARG A 148 14.27 -2.74 -11.57
N VAL A 149 14.29 -4.01 -12.00
CA VAL A 149 13.85 -4.39 -13.34
C VAL A 149 12.41 -3.95 -13.60
N SER A 150 11.55 -3.92 -12.57
CA SER A 150 10.16 -3.49 -12.69
C SER A 150 9.99 -1.97 -12.88
N HIS A 151 11.08 -1.20 -12.76
CA HIS A 151 11.10 0.24 -13.00
C HIS A 151 11.26 0.58 -14.48
N TYR A 152 11.62 -0.39 -15.32
CA TYR A 152 11.87 -0.22 -16.74
C TYR A 152 10.75 -0.83 -17.59
N ASP A 153 10.37 -0.14 -18.68
CA ASP A 153 9.38 -0.58 -19.69
C ASP A 153 8.11 -1.20 -19.10
N ASN A 154 7.35 -0.35 -18.40
CA ASN A 154 6.08 -0.74 -17.80
C ASN A 154 4.93 -0.27 -18.69
N ASP A 155 4.61 -1.08 -19.71
CA ASP A 155 3.53 -0.85 -20.70
C ASP A 155 2.14 -0.63 -20.07
N LYS A 156 2.02 -0.85 -18.76
CA LYS A 156 0.81 -0.71 -17.94
C LYS A 156 0.89 0.45 -16.95
N ASN A 157 1.53 1.56 -17.35
CA ASN A 157 1.62 2.79 -16.55
C ASN A 157 2.06 2.48 -15.12
N GLY A 158 3.31 2.03 -14.93
CA GLY A 158 3.89 1.93 -13.59
C GLY A 158 3.25 0.95 -12.59
N ILE A 159 2.21 0.18 -12.95
CA ILE A 159 1.52 -0.69 -11.98
C ILE A 159 2.46 -1.76 -11.38
N ASP A 160 3.38 -2.28 -12.19
CA ASP A 160 4.40 -3.23 -11.73
C ASP A 160 5.56 -2.58 -10.98
N PHE A 161 5.53 -1.27 -10.71
CA PHE A 161 6.57 -0.61 -9.94
C PHE A 161 6.65 -1.20 -8.52
N ILE A 162 7.78 -1.83 -8.21
CA ILE A 162 8.06 -2.39 -6.90
C ILE A 162 9.09 -1.50 -6.23
N GLN A 163 8.71 -0.93 -5.09
CA GLN A 163 9.62 -0.17 -4.26
C GLN A 163 10.77 -1.07 -3.78
N GLU A 164 11.99 -0.58 -3.93
CA GLU A 164 13.18 -1.23 -3.38
C GLU A 164 13.12 -1.33 -1.85
N LEU A 165 13.68 -2.42 -1.33
CA LEU A 165 13.80 -2.64 0.10
C LEU A 165 14.68 -1.57 0.74
N ARG A 166 14.19 -0.99 1.84
CA ARG A 166 14.92 -0.02 2.66
C ARG A 166 15.56 -0.72 3.85
N GLY A 167 16.83 -0.44 4.13
CA GLY A 167 17.55 -0.98 5.29
C GLY A 167 18.90 -1.57 4.92
N MET A 168 19.85 -1.54 5.87
CA MET A 168 21.20 -2.07 5.68
C MET A 168 21.35 -3.54 6.09
N SER A 169 20.32 -4.13 6.70
CA SER A 169 20.27 -5.53 7.11
C SER A 169 18.84 -6.07 7.00
N PRO A 170 18.65 -7.40 6.90
CA PRO A 170 17.33 -8.02 6.88
C PRO A 170 16.45 -7.60 8.06
N ASN A 171 17.02 -7.46 9.26
CA ASN A 171 16.31 -6.93 10.42
C ASN A 171 15.85 -5.49 10.20
N ALA A 172 16.71 -4.62 9.66
CA ALA A 172 16.32 -3.23 9.38
C ALA A 172 15.24 -3.15 8.29
N VAL A 173 15.22 -4.08 7.32
CA VAL A 173 14.11 -4.18 6.36
C VAL A 173 12.80 -4.50 7.09
N LEU A 174 12.81 -5.46 8.02
CA LEU A 174 11.63 -5.78 8.81
C LEU A 174 11.22 -4.63 9.73
N ASP A 175 12.17 -3.98 10.39
CA ASP A 175 11.91 -2.83 11.26
C ASP A 175 11.23 -1.70 10.47
N ASN A 176 11.68 -1.41 9.25
CA ASN A 176 11.05 -0.40 8.38
C ASN A 176 9.62 -0.79 7.95
N LEU A 177 9.36 -2.09 7.71
CA LEU A 177 8.01 -2.56 7.39
C LEU A 177 7.08 -2.40 8.61
N GLU A 178 7.57 -2.70 9.81
CA GLU A 178 6.79 -2.54 11.04
C GLU A 178 6.59 -1.07 11.43
N GLU A 179 7.58 -0.22 11.22
CA GLU A 179 7.49 1.23 11.48
C GLU A 179 6.34 1.85 10.69
N VAL A 180 6.22 1.50 9.40
CA VAL A 180 5.11 1.95 8.56
C VAL A 180 3.76 1.48 9.11
N VAL A 181 3.65 0.22 9.55
CA VAL A 181 2.41 -0.33 10.13
C VAL A 181 2.06 0.33 11.47
N GLU A 182 3.07 0.72 12.27
CA GLU A 182 2.83 1.40 13.55
C GLU A 182 2.38 2.85 13.34
N ASP A 183 3.00 3.58 12.40
CA ASP A 183 2.63 4.96 12.07
C ASP A 183 1.17 5.06 11.58
N GLN A 184 0.68 4.05 10.87
CA GLN A 184 -0.71 3.97 10.39
C GLN A 184 -1.74 4.03 11.53
N LYS A 185 -1.46 3.42 12.70
CA LYS A 185 -2.45 3.28 13.78
C LYS A 185 -2.92 4.61 14.39
N ASN A 186 -2.15 5.68 14.19
CA ASN A 186 -2.41 6.99 14.80
C ASN A 186 -2.60 8.08 13.75
N THR A 187 -2.88 7.71 12.51
CA THR A 187 -2.96 8.63 11.38
C THR A 187 -4.27 8.41 10.63
N GLU A 188 -4.92 9.49 10.23
CA GLU A 188 -6.19 9.40 9.49
C GLU A 188 -5.94 9.05 8.03
N THR A 189 -6.85 8.27 7.45
CA THR A 189 -6.68 7.75 6.09
C THR A 189 -7.96 7.85 5.27
N PRO A 190 -7.81 7.95 3.94
CA PRO A 190 -8.78 7.35 3.05
C PRO A 190 -8.18 6.57 1.87
N LEU A 191 -9.04 5.76 1.24
CA LEU A 191 -8.79 5.14 -0.06
C LEU A 191 -8.77 6.17 -1.19
N ILE A 192 -7.69 6.16 -1.96
CA ILE A 192 -7.47 7.00 -3.13
C ILE A 192 -7.17 6.11 -4.33
N ILE A 193 -7.81 6.43 -5.46
CA ILE A 193 -7.66 5.74 -6.74
C ILE A 193 -6.74 6.53 -7.66
N ASP A 194 -5.78 5.82 -8.26
CA ASP A 194 -4.95 6.32 -9.34
C ASP A 194 -5.73 6.29 -10.66
N LEU A 195 -6.03 7.46 -11.22
CA LEU A 195 -6.82 7.59 -12.44
C LEU A 195 -5.96 7.48 -13.71
N THR A 196 -4.67 7.78 -13.63
CA THR A 196 -3.79 7.90 -14.81
C THR A 196 -2.81 6.73 -14.94
N GLY A 197 -2.55 6.02 -13.84
CA GLY A 197 -1.49 5.02 -13.76
C GLY A 197 -0.13 5.64 -13.41
N ASP A 198 -0.06 6.91 -13.01
CA ASP A 198 1.23 7.51 -12.62
C ASP A 198 1.54 7.29 -11.13
N GLY A 199 0.71 6.50 -10.43
CA GLY A 199 0.72 6.34 -9.00
C GLY A 199 -0.07 7.42 -8.27
N ILE A 200 -0.16 7.27 -6.95
CA ILE A 200 -0.75 8.29 -6.07
C ILE A 200 0.29 9.37 -5.80
N ILE A 201 -0.08 10.62 -6.10
CA ILE A 201 0.72 11.81 -5.88
C ILE A 201 0.07 12.62 -4.78
N THR A 202 0.81 12.82 -3.69
CA THR A 202 0.32 13.56 -2.52
C THR A 202 0.88 14.97 -2.47
N ILE A 203 0.30 15.77 -1.59
CA ILE A 203 0.70 17.14 -1.25
C ILE A 203 1.04 17.15 0.23
N ALA A 204 2.10 17.86 0.59
CA ALA A 204 2.51 18.02 1.98
C ALA A 204 1.52 18.90 2.75
N GLU A 205 1.28 18.55 4.01
CA GLU A 205 0.64 19.46 4.96
C GLU A 205 1.50 20.73 5.05
N ASN A 206 0.86 21.89 4.88
CA ASN A 206 1.53 23.19 4.92
C ASN A 206 0.60 24.35 5.33
N GLY A 207 -0.53 24.07 5.95
CA GLY A 207 -1.52 25.08 6.33
C GLY A 207 -2.45 25.57 5.21
N SER A 208 -2.45 24.95 4.02
CA SER A 208 -3.24 25.43 2.87
C SER A 208 -4.56 24.70 2.64
N ILE A 209 -4.64 23.41 3.00
CA ILE A 209 -5.82 22.55 2.77
C ILE A 209 -6.30 22.06 4.14
N TYR A 210 -7.61 22.05 4.33
CA TYR A 210 -8.26 21.68 5.57
C TYR A 210 -9.41 20.71 5.33
N PHE A 211 -9.49 19.66 6.14
CA PHE A 211 -10.57 18.68 6.04
C PHE A 211 -10.79 18.02 7.41
N ASP A 212 -12.05 17.67 7.71
CA ASP A 212 -12.44 16.95 8.93
C ASP A 212 -12.23 15.45 8.69
N HIS A 213 -11.03 14.94 8.93
CA HIS A 213 -10.71 13.53 8.68
C HIS A 213 -11.29 12.58 9.74
N ASP A 214 -11.54 13.05 10.96
CA ASP A 214 -11.93 12.20 12.09
C ASP A 214 -13.42 12.25 12.46
N ASN A 215 -14.17 13.09 11.75
CA ASN A 215 -15.60 13.34 11.84
C ASN A 215 -16.01 13.88 13.22
N ASP A 216 -15.24 14.84 13.74
CA ASP A 216 -15.52 15.53 15.01
C ASP A 216 -16.16 16.93 14.83
N GLY A 217 -16.27 17.41 13.59
CA GLY A 217 -16.82 18.71 13.22
C GLY A 217 -15.81 19.86 13.17
N ILE A 218 -14.53 19.58 13.35
CA ILE A 218 -13.40 20.50 13.20
C ILE A 218 -12.63 20.10 11.94
N VAL A 219 -12.16 21.09 11.18
CA VAL A 219 -11.27 20.84 10.04
C VAL A 219 -9.83 21.18 10.42
N GLU A 220 -8.93 20.22 10.28
CA GLU A 220 -7.49 20.36 10.51
C GLU A 220 -6.75 20.58 9.21
N SER A 221 -5.60 21.26 9.27
CA SER A 221 -4.72 21.29 8.11
C SER A 221 -4.16 19.90 7.82
N SER A 222 -4.20 19.51 6.55
CA SER A 222 -3.85 18.16 6.12
C SER A 222 -2.95 18.15 4.88
N GLY A 223 -2.17 17.08 4.74
CA GLY A 223 -1.69 16.65 3.43
C GLY A 223 -2.87 16.30 2.52
N TRP A 224 -2.63 16.23 1.22
CA TRP A 224 -3.72 16.03 0.25
C TRP A 224 -3.28 15.23 -0.97
N ILE A 225 -4.13 15.12 -1.99
CA ILE A 225 -3.80 14.50 -3.29
C ILE A 225 -3.75 15.52 -4.42
N GLU A 226 -3.03 15.18 -5.49
CA GLU A 226 -3.13 15.92 -6.76
C GLU A 226 -4.35 15.47 -7.57
N ALA A 227 -4.80 16.34 -8.48
CA ALA A 227 -6.06 16.17 -9.25
C ALA A 227 -6.04 15.02 -10.29
N ASN A 228 -4.91 14.32 -10.46
CA ASN A 228 -4.83 13.09 -11.26
C ASN A 228 -5.20 11.83 -10.45
N ASN A 229 -5.59 12.00 -9.18
CA ASN A 229 -6.11 10.96 -8.32
C ASN A 229 -7.51 11.34 -7.83
N ALA A 230 -8.25 10.38 -7.27
CA ALA A 230 -9.57 10.61 -6.69
C ALA A 230 -9.71 9.94 -5.33
N PHE A 231 -10.41 10.57 -4.40
CA PHE A 231 -10.94 9.86 -3.25
C PHE A 231 -12.08 8.95 -3.68
N LEU A 232 -12.12 7.73 -3.17
CA LEU A 232 -13.35 6.93 -3.20
C LEU A 232 -14.23 7.40 -2.04
N VAL A 233 -15.48 7.75 -2.34
CA VAL A 233 -16.36 8.41 -1.37
C VAL A 233 -17.77 7.85 -1.39
N TRP A 234 -18.49 8.05 -0.28
CA TRP A 234 -19.92 7.83 -0.16
C TRP A 234 -20.55 9.00 0.57
N ASP A 235 -21.32 9.82 -0.14
CA ASP A 235 -22.22 10.80 0.49
C ASP A 235 -23.32 10.06 1.28
N LYS A 236 -23.03 9.75 2.54
CA LYS A 236 -23.91 8.97 3.42
C LYS A 236 -25.13 9.78 3.86
N ASN A 237 -25.00 11.10 3.92
CA ASN A 237 -26.03 11.98 4.45
C ASN A 237 -26.95 12.54 3.33
N GLY A 238 -26.51 12.46 2.07
CA GLY A 238 -27.25 12.87 0.88
C GLY A 238 -27.30 14.39 0.67
N ASP A 239 -26.35 15.16 1.21
CA ASP A 239 -26.28 16.62 1.10
C ASP A 239 -25.55 17.11 -0.16
N GLY A 240 -24.98 16.19 -0.94
CA GLY A 240 -24.24 16.47 -2.18
C GLY A 240 -22.82 16.96 -1.94
N LYS A 241 -22.27 16.80 -0.73
CA LYS A 241 -20.92 17.19 -0.37
C LYS A 241 -20.22 16.08 0.39
N ILE A 242 -18.90 16.00 0.22
CA ILE A 242 -18.04 15.17 1.05
C ILE A 242 -17.33 16.11 2.01
N ASN A 243 -17.67 16.04 3.28
CA ASN A 243 -17.23 17.06 4.24
C ASN A 243 -16.67 16.50 5.55
N ASN A 244 -16.62 15.18 5.70
CA ASN A 244 -16.02 14.53 6.86
C ASN A 244 -15.50 13.11 6.54
N GLY A 245 -14.68 12.57 7.43
CA GLY A 245 -14.06 11.25 7.28
C GLY A 245 -15.01 10.05 7.34
N ASN A 246 -16.28 10.23 7.73
CA ASN A 246 -17.27 9.14 7.65
C ASN A 246 -17.84 8.98 6.21
N GLU A 247 -17.60 9.95 5.34
CA GLU A 247 -17.94 9.91 3.91
C GLU A 247 -16.74 9.50 3.03
N LEU A 248 -15.55 9.43 3.63
CA LEU A 248 -14.36 8.83 3.03
C LEU A 248 -14.22 7.35 3.46
N PHE A 249 -13.72 6.50 2.58
CA PHE A 249 -13.38 5.12 2.94
C PHE A 249 -12.06 5.09 3.70
N GLY A 250 -12.11 5.17 5.02
CA GLY A 250 -10.95 5.22 5.90
C GLY A 250 -11.21 4.65 7.29
N ASN A 251 -10.31 4.90 8.23
CA ASN A 251 -10.42 4.49 9.64
C ASN A 251 -11.55 5.23 10.42
N ASN A 252 -12.07 6.33 9.89
CA ASN A 252 -13.22 7.05 10.48
C ASN A 252 -14.57 6.71 9.85
N PHE A 253 -14.57 5.85 8.84
CA PHE A 253 -15.80 5.31 8.27
C PHE A 253 -16.56 4.46 9.30
N ILE A 254 -17.84 4.78 9.52
CA ILE A 254 -18.72 3.98 10.37
C ILE A 254 -19.30 2.81 9.56
N LEU A 255 -18.96 1.59 9.99
CA LEU A 255 -19.40 0.32 9.42
C LEU A 255 -20.88 0.04 9.71
N LYS A 256 -21.48 -0.94 9.02
CA LYS A 256 -22.85 -1.45 9.24
C LYS A 256 -23.11 -1.85 10.71
N ASN A 257 -22.07 -2.24 11.46
CA ASN A 257 -22.16 -2.60 12.87
C ASN A 257 -22.09 -1.40 13.85
N GLY A 258 -21.86 -0.19 13.35
CA GLY A 258 -21.76 1.05 14.14
C GLY A 258 -20.37 1.39 14.70
N ASN A 259 -19.36 0.55 14.46
CA ASN A 259 -17.97 0.83 14.85
C ASN A 259 -17.23 1.57 13.73
N LYS A 260 -16.17 2.29 14.10
CA LYS A 260 -15.16 2.81 13.16
C LYS A 260 -14.42 1.64 12.49
N SER A 261 -14.10 1.80 11.21
CA SER A 261 -13.28 0.84 10.46
C SER A 261 -11.83 0.83 10.96
N GLU A 262 -11.11 -0.27 10.73
CA GLU A 262 -9.66 -0.32 10.99
C GLU A 262 -8.88 0.47 9.94
N ASN A 263 -9.33 0.43 8.68
CA ASN A 263 -8.69 1.05 7.53
C ASN A 263 -9.70 1.18 6.37
N GLY A 264 -9.31 1.83 5.28
CA GLY A 264 -10.18 2.09 4.14
C GLY A 264 -10.64 0.83 3.39
N PHE A 265 -9.78 -0.19 3.28
CA PHE A 265 -10.17 -1.46 2.64
C PHE A 265 -11.18 -2.25 3.46
N VAL A 266 -11.05 -2.25 4.79
CA VAL A 266 -12.04 -2.83 5.70
C VAL A 266 -13.37 -2.06 5.60
N ALA A 267 -13.32 -0.75 5.41
CA ALA A 267 -14.52 0.08 5.22
C ALA A 267 -15.24 -0.28 3.93
N LEU A 268 -14.51 -0.46 2.82
CA LEU A 268 -15.10 -0.86 1.54
C LEU A 268 -15.60 -2.30 1.55
N ALA A 269 -14.88 -3.22 2.21
CA ALA A 269 -15.27 -4.62 2.34
C ALA A 269 -16.56 -4.83 3.15
N ASP A 270 -16.92 -3.88 4.02
CA ASP A 270 -18.24 -3.91 4.68
C ASP A 270 -19.40 -3.73 3.70
N LEU A 271 -19.12 -3.24 2.49
CA LEU A 271 -20.09 -3.05 1.40
C LEU A 271 -20.08 -4.18 0.36
N ASP A 272 -19.15 -5.14 0.46
CA ASP A 272 -19.13 -6.37 -0.36
C ASP A 272 -20.21 -7.33 0.14
N ASP A 273 -21.37 -7.27 -0.50
CA ASP A 273 -22.56 -7.99 -0.06
C ASP A 273 -22.49 -9.49 -0.40
N ASN A 274 -21.69 -9.85 -1.40
CA ASN A 274 -21.53 -11.22 -1.86
C ASN A 274 -20.32 -11.93 -1.21
N CYS A 275 -19.46 -11.17 -0.52
CA CYS A 275 -18.24 -11.59 0.18
C CYS A 275 -17.24 -12.32 -0.73
N ASP A 276 -17.15 -11.94 -1.99
CA ASP A 276 -16.18 -12.51 -2.92
C ASP A 276 -14.79 -11.85 -2.79
N GLY A 277 -14.67 -10.71 -2.12
CA GLY A 277 -13.42 -9.96 -1.97
C GLY A 277 -13.20 -8.92 -3.07
N ILE A 278 -14.25 -8.56 -3.80
CA ILE A 278 -14.30 -7.49 -4.79
C ILE A 278 -15.47 -6.59 -4.45
N PHE A 279 -15.27 -5.30 -4.68
CA PHE A 279 -16.38 -4.36 -4.78
C PHE A 279 -16.66 -4.06 -6.27
N ASP A 280 -17.80 -4.52 -6.78
CA ASP A 280 -18.22 -4.36 -8.18
C ASP A 280 -19.74 -4.15 -8.35
N GLN A 281 -20.23 -4.18 -9.61
CA GLN A 281 -21.65 -3.98 -9.94
C GLN A 281 -22.63 -5.00 -9.31
N ASN A 282 -22.12 -6.09 -8.74
CA ASN A 282 -22.92 -7.10 -8.03
C ASN A 282 -23.21 -6.70 -6.57
N ASP A 283 -22.57 -5.64 -6.07
CA ASP A 283 -22.81 -5.09 -4.74
C ASP A 283 -23.89 -4.00 -4.76
N SER A 284 -24.76 -4.02 -3.74
CA SER A 284 -25.96 -3.18 -3.75
C SER A 284 -25.66 -1.67 -3.73
N LEU A 285 -24.51 -1.29 -3.18
CA LEU A 285 -24.07 0.10 -3.04
C LEU A 285 -23.15 0.58 -4.16
N TRP A 286 -22.86 -0.24 -5.19
CA TRP A 286 -22.03 0.16 -6.34
C TRP A 286 -22.45 1.50 -6.97
N ASN A 287 -23.76 1.70 -7.13
CA ASN A 287 -24.32 2.90 -7.76
C ASN A 287 -24.41 4.11 -6.81
N SER A 288 -24.11 3.93 -5.53
CA SER A 288 -24.13 4.98 -4.51
C SER A 288 -22.77 5.62 -4.30
N LEU A 289 -21.68 4.96 -4.73
CA LEU A 289 -20.32 5.47 -4.56
C LEU A 289 -19.95 6.44 -5.66
N GLU A 290 -19.07 7.37 -5.30
CA GLU A 290 -18.56 8.41 -6.19
C GLU A 290 -17.04 8.50 -6.08
N LEU A 291 -16.45 9.17 -7.06
CA LEU A 291 -15.07 9.62 -7.08
C LEU A 291 -15.07 11.11 -6.86
N TRP A 292 -14.39 11.57 -5.82
CA TRP A 292 -14.14 12.99 -5.61
C TRP A 292 -12.77 13.37 -6.16
N ILE A 293 -12.78 14.18 -7.22
CA ILE A 293 -11.60 14.78 -7.83
C ILE A 293 -11.59 16.25 -7.46
N ASP A 294 -10.88 16.58 -6.38
CA ASP A 294 -10.64 17.95 -5.96
C ASP A 294 -9.66 18.62 -6.96
N ALA A 295 -10.22 19.34 -7.93
CA ALA A 295 -9.48 19.87 -9.06
C ALA A 295 -8.70 21.13 -8.68
N ASN A 296 -9.23 21.91 -7.74
CA ASN A 296 -8.64 23.17 -7.29
C ASN A 296 -7.74 22.99 -6.05
N LYS A 297 -7.82 21.83 -5.38
CA LYS A 297 -7.06 21.43 -4.19
C LYS A 297 -7.34 22.30 -2.98
N ASP A 298 -8.61 22.56 -2.68
CA ASP A 298 -9.00 23.35 -1.52
C ASP A 298 -9.66 22.53 -0.39
N GLY A 299 -9.85 21.22 -0.58
CA GLY A 299 -10.46 20.33 0.40
C GLY A 299 -11.97 20.48 0.51
N ILE A 300 -12.61 21.17 -0.43
CA ILE A 300 -14.06 21.42 -0.45
C ILE A 300 -14.64 20.75 -1.70
N THR A 301 -15.76 20.05 -1.55
CA THR A 301 -16.49 19.53 -2.71
C THR A 301 -17.15 20.67 -3.48
N ASP A 302 -16.64 20.95 -4.67
CA ASP A 302 -17.22 21.91 -5.61
C ASP A 302 -18.16 21.26 -6.65
N ASP A 303 -19.00 22.09 -7.27
CA ASP A 303 -19.86 21.69 -8.39
C ASP A 303 -19.00 21.10 -9.53
N GLY A 304 -19.23 19.81 -9.85
CA GLY A 304 -18.54 19.11 -10.93
C GLY A 304 -17.30 18.31 -10.50
N GLU A 305 -17.04 18.21 -9.20
CA GLU A 305 -15.93 17.40 -8.66
C GLU A 305 -16.32 15.98 -8.26
N LEU A 306 -17.63 15.69 -8.12
CA LEU A 306 -18.16 14.36 -7.85
C LEU A 306 -18.55 13.65 -9.13
N TYR A 307 -18.02 12.44 -9.31
CA TYR A 307 -18.28 11.57 -10.45
C TYR A 307 -18.78 10.21 -9.96
N LYS A 308 -19.89 9.71 -10.50
CA LYS A 308 -20.38 8.39 -10.10
C LYS A 308 -19.37 7.29 -10.42
N LEU A 309 -19.11 6.40 -9.46
CA LEU A 309 -18.21 5.26 -9.63
C LEU A 309 -18.66 4.39 -10.81
N SER A 310 -19.96 4.12 -10.90
CA SER A 310 -20.59 3.34 -11.99
C SER A 310 -20.43 3.95 -13.39
N GLU A 311 -20.12 5.25 -13.49
CA GLU A 311 -19.94 5.98 -14.75
C GLU A 311 -18.45 6.32 -15.03
N SER A 312 -17.55 6.02 -14.09
CA SER A 312 -16.11 6.37 -14.17
C SER A 312 -15.30 5.53 -15.15
N GLY A 313 -15.82 4.37 -15.54
CA GLY A 313 -15.08 3.37 -16.32
C GLY A 313 -14.35 2.32 -15.47
N ILE A 314 -14.38 2.43 -14.15
CA ILE A 314 -13.97 1.36 -13.23
C ILE A 314 -15.00 0.22 -13.28
N SER A 315 -14.53 -1.02 -13.31
CA SER A 315 -15.38 -2.22 -13.33
C SER A 315 -15.34 -3.02 -12.04
N ALA A 316 -14.21 -2.98 -11.32
CA ALA A 316 -14.04 -3.72 -10.07
C ALA A 316 -12.90 -3.14 -9.21
N ILE A 317 -13.03 -3.22 -7.89
CA ILE A 317 -11.99 -2.86 -6.92
C ILE A 317 -11.63 -4.10 -6.09
N ASN A 318 -10.34 -4.45 -6.05
CA ASN A 318 -9.88 -5.58 -5.24
C ASN A 318 -9.79 -5.20 -3.76
N LEU A 319 -10.39 -6.00 -2.88
CA LEU A 319 -10.37 -5.75 -1.43
C LEU A 319 -9.17 -6.39 -0.73
N THR A 320 -8.38 -7.18 -1.45
CA THR A 320 -7.11 -7.70 -0.93
C THR A 320 -6.00 -6.68 -1.12
N TYR A 321 -5.30 -6.33 -0.05
CA TYR A 321 -4.25 -5.31 -0.05
C TYR A 321 -2.92 -5.83 0.53
N LYS A 322 -1.80 -5.27 0.04
CA LYS A 322 -0.47 -5.40 0.68
C LYS A 322 -0.27 -4.36 1.77
N GLU A 323 0.60 -4.68 2.71
CA GLU A 323 0.88 -3.89 3.93
C GLU A 323 2.35 -3.43 3.98
N ASN A 324 3.08 -3.49 2.86
CA ASN A 324 4.49 -3.07 2.76
C ASN A 324 4.63 -1.61 2.33
N GLY A 325 3.79 -0.73 2.89
CA GLY A 325 3.71 0.67 2.51
C GLY A 325 5.01 1.47 2.69
N PHE A 326 4.94 2.76 2.39
CA PHE A 326 6.07 3.67 2.57
C PHE A 326 5.63 5.09 2.88
N LYS A 327 6.49 5.84 3.57
CA LYS A 327 6.36 7.29 3.73
C LYS A 327 7.01 8.01 2.55
N ASP A 328 6.27 8.92 1.92
CA ASP A 328 6.73 9.73 0.80
C ASP A 328 7.47 11.01 1.27
N ILE A 329 7.90 11.82 0.30
CA ILE A 329 8.67 13.05 0.57
C ILE A 329 7.82 14.16 1.21
N ASN A 330 6.49 14.08 1.07
CA ASN A 330 5.54 15.02 1.63
C ASN A 330 5.14 14.67 3.06
N GLY A 331 5.62 13.52 3.57
CA GLY A 331 5.31 13.03 4.91
C GLY A 331 4.06 12.15 4.98
N ASN A 332 3.37 11.94 3.86
CA ASN A 332 2.19 11.07 3.82
C ASN A 332 2.62 9.61 3.65
N ILE A 333 1.82 8.69 4.18
CA ILE A 333 2.12 7.26 4.15
C ILE A 333 1.19 6.56 3.18
N HIS A 334 1.77 5.94 2.15
CA HIS A 334 1.09 5.04 1.23
C HIS A 334 1.06 3.67 1.89
N GLY A 335 0.06 3.45 2.74
CA GLY A 335 0.13 2.40 3.77
C GLY A 335 -0.30 1.03 3.27
N LEU A 336 -1.47 0.98 2.66
CA LEU A 336 -2.08 -0.23 2.12
C LEU A 336 -2.33 -0.03 0.62
N GLU A 337 -1.96 -0.98 -0.23
CA GLU A 337 -2.14 -0.84 -1.69
C GLU A 337 -2.85 -2.08 -2.25
N SER A 338 -3.74 -1.83 -3.20
CA SER A 338 -4.48 -2.82 -3.98
C SER A 338 -4.62 -2.33 -5.43
N SER A 339 -5.50 -2.96 -6.20
CA SER A 339 -5.69 -2.75 -7.64
C SER A 339 -7.14 -2.46 -8.01
N VAL A 340 -7.31 -1.62 -9.02
CA VAL A 340 -8.60 -1.31 -9.67
C VAL A 340 -8.58 -1.80 -11.11
N LEU A 341 -9.62 -2.52 -11.52
CA LEU A 341 -9.82 -2.94 -12.90
C LEU A 341 -10.73 -1.94 -13.63
N TRP A 342 -10.35 -1.59 -14.85
CA TRP A 342 -11.08 -0.69 -15.73
C TRP A 342 -11.79 -1.47 -16.85
N ASN A 343 -12.89 -0.93 -17.36
CA ASN A 343 -13.68 -1.50 -18.46
C ASN A 343 -12.88 -1.72 -19.76
N ASN A 344 -11.76 -0.99 -19.94
CA ASN A 344 -10.86 -1.16 -21.08
C ASN A 344 -9.80 -2.27 -20.88
N GLY A 345 -9.84 -2.99 -19.75
CA GLY A 345 -8.88 -4.03 -19.39
C GLY A 345 -7.55 -3.50 -18.83
N ASN A 346 -7.45 -2.20 -18.55
CA ASN A 346 -6.33 -1.65 -17.79
C ASN A 346 -6.54 -1.88 -16.29
N THR A 347 -5.43 -1.84 -15.57
CA THR A 347 -5.41 -1.91 -14.12
C THR A 347 -4.62 -0.71 -13.61
N THR A 348 -5.12 -0.05 -12.56
CA THR A 348 -4.37 0.98 -11.82
C THR A 348 -4.37 0.66 -10.32
N LYS A 349 -3.76 1.53 -9.51
CA LYS A 349 -3.65 1.35 -8.07
C LYS A 349 -4.83 1.99 -7.33
N ILE A 350 -5.17 1.40 -6.20
CA ILE A 350 -5.91 2.06 -5.11
C ILE A 350 -5.07 1.93 -3.85
N VAL A 351 -4.94 3.02 -3.11
CA VAL A 351 -4.05 3.10 -1.95
C VAL A 351 -4.81 3.73 -0.79
N ASP A 352 -4.72 3.11 0.38
CA ASP A 352 -5.11 3.72 1.66
C ASP A 352 -3.96 4.62 2.11
N VAL A 353 -4.14 5.93 1.96
CA VAL A 353 -3.10 6.92 2.27
C VAL A 353 -3.38 7.56 3.61
N PHE A 354 -2.39 7.52 4.49
CA PHE A 354 -2.47 8.11 5.81
C PHE A 354 -1.82 9.49 5.76
N PHE A 355 -2.64 10.54 5.87
CA PHE A 355 -2.18 11.91 5.69
C PHE A 355 -1.50 12.45 6.94
N THR A 356 -0.46 13.25 6.73
CA THR A 356 0.00 14.13 7.82
C THR A 356 -1.08 15.15 8.11
N VAL A 357 -1.45 15.31 9.38
CA VAL A 357 -2.46 16.26 9.86
C VAL A 357 -1.87 17.10 10.99
N ASP A 358 -2.01 18.43 10.93
CA ASP A 358 -1.66 19.31 12.04
C ASP A 358 -2.89 19.63 12.89
N GLN A 359 -3.02 18.86 13.97
CA GLN A 359 -4.06 18.99 15.00
C GLN A 359 -4.04 20.35 15.72
N ASN A 360 -2.99 21.16 15.58
CA ASN A 360 -2.95 22.51 16.18
C ASN A 360 -3.43 23.60 15.22
N MET A 361 -3.60 23.28 13.94
CA MET A 361 -4.03 24.23 12.90
C MET A 361 -5.45 23.87 12.45
N GLN A 362 -6.43 24.42 13.17
CA GLN A 362 -7.84 24.05 13.04
C GLN A 362 -8.73 25.23 12.63
N MET A 363 -9.82 24.92 11.95
CA MET A 363 -10.97 25.81 11.75
C MET A 363 -12.26 25.07 12.10
N ALA A 364 -13.26 25.77 12.65
CA ALA A 364 -14.56 25.15 12.88
C ALA A 364 -15.25 24.89 11.52
N SER A 365 -15.76 23.67 11.30
CA SER A 365 -16.54 23.37 10.10
C SER A 365 -17.82 24.22 10.10
N LEU A 366 -18.08 24.96 9.03
CA LEU A 366 -19.27 25.80 8.87
C LEU A 366 -20.51 24.99 8.46
N ASN A 367 -20.68 23.77 8.99
CA ASN A 367 -21.89 22.96 8.79
C ASN A 367 -22.60 22.71 10.12
N SER A 368 -23.04 23.79 10.77
CA SER A 368 -24.16 23.67 11.70
C SER A 368 -25.43 24.11 10.99
N ASN A 369 -26.21 23.14 10.50
CA ASN A 369 -27.66 23.34 10.42
C ASN A 369 -28.16 23.49 11.86
N ILE A 370 -27.99 24.69 12.42
CA ILE A 370 -28.73 25.10 13.60
C ILE A 370 -30.17 25.22 13.14
N ASP A 371 -30.91 24.13 13.29
CA ASP A 371 -32.36 24.16 13.30
C ASP A 371 -32.76 24.96 14.55
N ILE A 372 -32.85 26.29 14.41
CA ILE A 372 -33.48 27.14 15.44
C ILE A 372 -34.98 26.86 15.37
N ILE A 373 -35.37 25.69 15.87
CA ILE A 373 -36.75 25.44 16.26
C ILE A 373 -36.98 26.26 17.53
N GLY A 374 -37.58 27.43 17.33
CA GLY A 374 -38.34 28.11 18.36
C GLY A 374 -37.72 29.38 18.91
N VAL A 375 -37.84 30.49 18.18
CA VAL A 375 -38.46 31.70 18.72
C VAL A 375 -39.18 32.43 17.58
N ASN A 376 -40.42 32.04 17.32
CA ASN A 376 -41.35 32.89 16.57
C ASN A 376 -42.68 32.86 17.30
N ASP A 377 -42.69 33.46 18.49
CA ASP A 377 -43.92 33.95 19.10
C ASP A 377 -43.60 35.14 19.99
N THR A 378 -44.38 36.20 19.79
CA THR A 378 -44.53 37.42 20.61
C THR A 378 -43.44 38.50 20.49
N PHE A 379 -43.51 39.28 19.40
CA PHE A 379 -43.28 40.73 19.50
C PHE A 379 -44.36 41.50 18.74
N SER A 380 -45.54 41.50 19.34
CA SER A 380 -46.55 42.53 19.12
C SER A 380 -47.20 42.83 20.45
N GLU A 381 -46.60 43.74 21.22
CA GLU A 381 -47.31 44.74 22.07
C GLU A 381 -46.33 45.74 22.74
N ILE A 382 -46.39 46.99 22.25
CA ILE A 382 -46.51 48.29 22.96
C ILE A 382 -45.39 48.78 23.90
N ILE A 383 -44.75 49.91 23.52
CA ILE A 383 -44.79 51.26 24.18
C ILE A 383 -44.49 52.28 23.05
N LEU A 384 -45.34 53.24 22.65
CA LEU A 384 -45.85 54.43 23.40
C LEU A 384 -46.43 54.23 24.79
#